data_AF-A0A1G1PC23-F1
#
_entry.id   AF-A0A1G1PC23-F1
#
_cell.length_a   1.000
_cell.length_b   1.000
_cell.length_c   1.000
_cell.angle_alpha   90.00
_cell.angle_beta   90.00
_cell.angle_gamma   90.00
#
_symmetry.space_group_name_H-M   'P 1'
#
loop_
_entity.id
_entity.type
_entity.pdbx_description
1 polymer ?
#
loop_
_entity_poly.entity_id
_entity_poly.type
_entity_poly.pdbx_seq_one_letter_code
_entity_poly.pdbx_strand_id
1 'polypeptide(L)'
;MKYLKDYKGISVRLTDERLAHILEHPEMHEMAAAIQEALLHPEFVVQSKSDETANLYYRYYSKTMVGGKYLCVIVKIRNDDAFVLTAYLTDKVKKGKILWKAKQ
;
A
#
# COMPACT_ATOMS: atom_id res chain seq x y z
N MET A 1 14.91 -8.19 -5.26
CA MET A 1 13.66 -7.83 -5.96
C MET A 1 12.60 -8.83 -5.54
N LYS A 2 11.40 -8.39 -5.17
CA LYS A 2 10.33 -9.26 -4.68
C LYS A 2 9.05 -9.07 -5.49
N TYR A 3 8.31 -10.16 -5.68
CA TYR A 3 6.95 -10.13 -6.21
C TYR A 3 5.98 -10.47 -5.09
N LEU A 4 5.13 -9.50 -4.77
CA LEU A 4 4.05 -9.62 -3.82
C LEU A 4 2.75 -9.93 -4.58
N LYS A 5 1.71 -10.33 -3.86
CA LYS A 5 0.37 -10.46 -4.43
C LYS A 5 -0.57 -9.50 -3.74
N ASP A 6 -1.52 -8.97 -4.50
CA ASP A 6 -2.61 -8.19 -3.94
C ASP A 6 -3.84 -9.08 -3.62
N TYR A 7 -4.88 -8.49 -3.02
CA TYR A 7 -6.15 -9.18 -2.69
C TYR A 7 -6.88 -9.80 -3.88
N LYS A 8 -6.55 -9.41 -5.12
CA LYS A 8 -7.07 -9.98 -6.36
C LYS A 8 -6.15 -11.03 -6.97
N GLY A 9 -4.99 -11.28 -6.37
CA GLY A 9 -3.97 -12.18 -6.89
C GLY A 9 -3.08 -11.55 -7.98
N ILE A 10 -3.15 -10.23 -8.19
CA ILE A 10 -2.27 -9.51 -9.12
C ILE A 10 -0.85 -9.53 -8.56
N SER A 11 0.13 -9.86 -9.40
CA SER A 11 1.54 -9.82 -9.02
C SER A 11 2.02 -8.36 -8.97
N VAL A 12 2.38 -7.89 -7.79
CA VAL A 12 2.87 -6.53 -7.53
C VAL A 12 4.36 -6.58 -7.23
N ARG A 13 5.14 -5.91 -8.06
CA ARG A 13 6.58 -5.83 -7.95
C ARG A 13 7.02 -4.81 -6.90
N LEU A 14 7.96 -5.21 -6.05
CA LEU A 14 8.64 -4.35 -5.09
C LEU A 14 10.15 -4.55 -5.24
N THR A 15 10.84 -3.52 -5.75
CA THR A 15 12.31 -3.55 -5.90
C THR A 15 12.98 -3.26 -4.57
N ASP A 16 14.21 -3.76 -4.36
CA ASP A 16 14.94 -3.50 -3.11
C ASP A 16 15.27 -2.01 -2.98
N GLU A 17 15.54 -1.32 -4.10
CA GLU A 17 15.71 0.15 -4.12
C GLU A 17 14.46 0.87 -3.61
N ARG A 18 13.26 0.48 -4.06
CA ARG A 18 12.01 1.11 -3.60
C ARG A 18 11.70 0.77 -2.16
N LEU A 19 11.96 -0.47 -1.75
CA LEU A 19 11.82 -0.84 -0.35
C LEU A 19 12.79 -0.04 0.52
N ALA A 20 14.06 0.05 0.15
CA ALA A 20 15.05 0.86 0.86
C ALA A 20 14.58 2.31 1.00
N HIS A 21 14.11 2.93 -0.10
CA HIS A 21 13.60 4.30 -0.07
C HIS A 21 12.41 4.50 0.87
N ILE A 22 11.48 3.55 0.93
CA ILE A 22 10.36 3.58 1.89
C ILE A 22 10.88 3.48 3.32
N LEU A 23 11.88 2.63 3.55
CA LEU A 23 12.51 2.41 4.85
C LEU A 23 13.53 3.48 5.24
N GLU A 24 13.78 4.52 4.43
CA GLU A 24 14.57 5.68 4.86
C GLU A 24 13.83 6.53 5.91
N HIS A 25 12.50 6.35 6.00
CA HIS A 25 11.66 7.00 6.99
C HIS A 25 11.63 6.19 8.30
N PRO A 26 11.98 6.80 9.46
CA PRO A 26 12.03 6.08 10.74
C PRO A 26 10.73 5.38 11.12
N GLU A 27 9.57 5.99 10.83
CA GLU A 27 8.26 5.39 11.11
C GLU A 27 7.94 4.17 10.24
N MET A 28 8.70 3.94 9.17
CA MET A 28 8.51 2.84 8.23
C MET A 28 9.48 1.67 8.45
N HIS A 29 10.52 1.81 9.29
CA HIS A 29 11.57 0.79 9.46
C HIS A 29 11.04 -0.63 9.71
N GLU A 30 9.97 -0.76 10.50
CA GLU A 30 9.37 -2.06 10.86
C GLU A 30 8.18 -2.45 9.96
N MET A 31 7.84 -1.63 8.96
CA MET A 31 6.64 -1.77 8.15
C MET A 31 6.84 -2.62 6.88
N ALA A 32 8.03 -3.15 6.63
CA ALA A 32 8.31 -3.94 5.43
C ALA A 32 7.37 -5.15 5.25
N ALA A 33 7.10 -5.90 6.32
CA ALA A 33 6.15 -7.00 6.31
C ALA A 33 4.70 -6.50 6.16
N ALA A 34 4.38 -5.40 6.84
CA ALA A 34 3.06 -4.78 6.82
C ALA A 34 2.64 -4.29 5.41
N ILE A 35 3.60 -3.93 4.55
CA ILE A 35 3.34 -3.57 3.14
C ILE A 35 2.74 -4.77 2.39
N GLN A 36 3.33 -5.96 2.53
CA GLN A 36 2.80 -7.17 1.90
C GLN A 36 1.42 -7.51 2.45
N GLU A 37 1.25 -7.42 3.77
CA GLU A 37 -0.03 -7.66 4.42
C GLU A 37 -1.14 -6.69 3.97
N ALA A 38 -0.80 -5.41 3.75
CA ALA A 38 -1.76 -4.40 3.27
C ALA A 38 -2.16 -4.63 1.80
N LEU A 39 -1.29 -5.25 0.99
CA LEU A 39 -1.64 -5.65 -0.37
C LEU A 39 -2.54 -6.89 -0.38
N LEU A 40 -2.22 -7.91 0.43
CA LEU A 40 -2.97 -9.17 0.50
C LEU A 40 -4.35 -9.02 1.15
N HIS A 41 -4.40 -8.28 2.25
CA HIS A 41 -5.62 -8.08 3.04
C HIS A 41 -5.80 -6.58 3.36
N PRO A 42 -6.06 -5.74 2.34
CA PRO A 42 -6.45 -4.36 2.58
C PRO A 42 -7.78 -4.33 3.35
N GLU A 43 -8.07 -3.22 4.02
CA GLU A 43 -9.42 -2.91 4.50
C GLU A 43 -10.23 -2.17 3.44
N PHE A 44 -9.56 -1.36 2.61
CA PHE A 44 -10.16 -0.73 1.44
C PHE A 44 -9.07 -0.35 0.43
N VAL A 45 -9.49 -0.31 -0.83
CA VAL A 45 -8.67 0.08 -1.97
C VAL A 45 -9.35 1.25 -2.68
N VAL A 46 -8.60 2.33 -2.87
CA VAL A 46 -9.09 3.57 -3.46
C VAL A 46 -8.27 3.89 -4.70
N GLN A 47 -8.91 4.18 -5.81
CA GLN A 47 -8.24 4.74 -6.98
C GLN A 47 -7.95 6.22 -6.74
N SER A 48 -6.72 6.67 -7.03
CA SER A 48 -6.34 8.07 -6.94
C SER A 48 -7.18 8.93 -7.90
N LYS A 49 -7.56 10.12 -7.47
CA LYS A 49 -8.24 11.10 -8.35
C LYS A 49 -7.29 11.73 -9.37
N SER A 50 -6.02 11.88 -9.00
CA SER A 50 -5.01 12.57 -9.82
C SER A 50 -4.27 11.64 -10.76
N ASP A 51 -4.36 10.32 -10.54
CA ASP A 51 -3.68 9.31 -11.35
C ASP A 51 -4.51 8.02 -11.35
N GLU A 52 -5.28 7.79 -12.41
CA GLU A 52 -6.14 6.61 -12.56
C GLU A 52 -5.36 5.29 -12.55
N THR A 53 -4.05 5.33 -12.82
CA THR A 53 -3.17 4.15 -12.77
C THR A 53 -2.73 3.82 -11.34
N ALA A 54 -2.98 4.70 -10.37
CA ALA A 54 -2.57 4.53 -8.99
C ALA A 54 -3.72 4.03 -8.10
N ASN A 55 -3.55 2.83 -7.57
CA ASN A 55 -4.41 2.24 -6.56
C ASN A 55 -3.76 2.36 -5.18
N LEU A 56 -4.53 2.83 -4.21
CA LEU A 56 -4.10 3.07 -2.84
C LEU A 56 -4.73 2.01 -1.94
N TYR A 57 -3.90 1.14 -1.42
CA TYR A 57 -4.26 0.06 -0.52
C TYR A 57 -4.09 0.55 0.90
N TYR A 58 -5.14 0.43 1.71
CA TYR A 58 -5.12 0.88 3.10
C TYR A 58 -5.37 -0.28 4.04
N ARG A 59 -4.59 -0.30 5.12
CA ARG A 59 -4.83 -1.18 6.27
C ARG A 59 -4.47 -0.46 7.56
N TYR A 60 -5.36 -0.50 8.53
CA TYR A 60 -5.13 0.10 9.84
C TYR A 60 -4.25 -0.80 10.71
N TYR A 61 -3.27 -0.18 11.36
CA TYR A 61 -2.42 -0.79 12.36
C TYR A 61 -2.54 0.00 13.65
N SER A 62 -3.02 -0.64 14.72
CA SER A 62 -3.21 -0.02 16.04
C SER A 62 -1.90 0.23 16.78
N LYS A 63 -0.83 -0.51 16.43
CA LYS A 63 0.50 -0.43 17.03
C LYS A 63 1.57 -0.17 15.97
N THR A 64 1.73 1.09 15.57
CA THR A 64 2.91 1.55 14.83
C THR A 64 3.83 2.36 15.76
N MET A 65 5.05 2.67 15.31
CA MET A 65 5.97 3.61 15.98
C MET A 65 5.30 4.93 16.42
N VAL A 66 4.29 5.38 15.66
CA VAL A 66 3.58 6.65 15.88
C VAL A 66 2.11 6.44 16.29
N GLY A 67 1.81 5.29 16.90
CA GLY A 67 0.47 4.94 17.38
C GLY A 67 -0.44 4.33 16.30
N GLY A 68 -1.75 4.47 16.45
CA GLY A 68 -2.71 3.90 15.53
C GLY A 68 -2.80 4.67 14.21
N LYS A 69 -2.34 4.08 13.09
CA LYS A 69 -2.30 4.71 11.77
C LYS A 69 -2.77 3.76 10.67
N TYR A 70 -3.22 4.32 9.56
CA TYR A 70 -3.35 3.57 8.31
C TYR A 70 -1.99 3.51 7.61
N LEU A 71 -1.58 2.30 7.24
CA LEU A 71 -0.57 2.12 6.21
C LEU A 71 -1.24 2.28 4.85
N CYS A 72 -0.77 3.25 4.06
CA CYS A 72 -1.17 3.44 2.68
C CYS A 72 -0.05 2.92 1.77
N VAL A 73 -0.35 1.89 0.95
CA VAL A 73 0.55 1.38 -0.08
C VAL A 73 0.02 1.82 -1.44
N ILE A 74 0.82 2.57 -2.20
CA ILE A 74 0.45 3.03 -3.53
C ILE A 74 1.05 2.09 -4.55
N VAL A 75 0.19 1.45 -5.35
CA VAL A 75 0.58 0.59 -6.46
C VAL A 75 0.19 1.25 -7.76
N LYS A 76 1.14 1.38 -8.69
CA LYS A 76 0.83 1.73 -10.07
C LYS A 76 0.55 0.47 -10.87
N ILE A 77 -0.57 0.46 -11.58
CA ILE A 77 -1.01 -0.63 -12.46
C ILE A 77 -1.05 -0.06 -13.88
N ARG A 78 -0.28 -0.66 -14.78
CA ARG A 78 -0.19 -0.25 -16.19
C ARG A 78 -0.14 -1.49 -17.08
N ASN A 79 -1.13 -1.63 -17.94
CA ASN A 79 -1.27 -2.78 -18.85
C ASN A 79 -1.19 -4.10 -18.06
N ASP A 80 -0.02 -4.74 -18.07
CA ASP A 80 0.28 -6.04 -17.44
C ASP A 80 1.31 -5.96 -16.30
N ASP A 81 1.80 -4.76 -15.93
CA ASP A 81 2.73 -4.57 -14.82
C ASP A 81 2.05 -3.84 -13.67
N ALA A 82 2.31 -4.30 -12.45
CA ALA A 82 1.95 -3.62 -11.22
C ALA A 82 3.18 -3.50 -10.33
N PHE A 83 3.43 -2.31 -9.78
CA PHE A 83 4.56 -2.10 -8.89
C PHE A 83 4.25 -1.12 -7.76
N VAL A 84 4.88 -1.31 -6.60
CA VAL A 84 4.79 -0.39 -5.47
C VAL A 84 5.55 0.89 -5.83
N LEU A 85 4.82 2.01 -5.86
CA LEU A 85 5.38 3.33 -6.05
C LEU A 85 5.99 3.87 -4.75
N THR A 86 5.22 3.80 -3.66
CA THR A 86 5.60 4.26 -2.32
C THR A 86 4.64 3.69 -1.26
N ALA A 87 5.02 3.74 0.01
CA ALA A 87 4.14 3.45 1.14
C ALA A 87 4.45 4.40 2.30
N TYR A 88 3.43 4.79 3.06
CA TYR A 88 3.57 5.69 4.21
C TYR A 88 2.41 5.55 5.20
N LEU A 89 2.62 6.01 6.44
CA LEU A 89 1.58 6.06 7.47
C LEU A 89 0.75 7.34 7.38
N THR A 90 -0.56 7.23 7.60
CA THR A 90 -1.49 8.37 7.55
C THR A 90 -2.67 8.17 8.50
N ASP A 91 -3.19 9.27 9.05
CA ASP A 91 -4.45 9.27 9.83
C ASP A 91 -5.70 9.21 8.94
N LYS A 92 -5.56 9.61 7.67
CA LYS A 92 -6.70 9.81 6.77
C LYS A 92 -6.56 9.01 5.49
N VAL A 93 -7.68 8.46 5.08
CA VAL A 93 -7.90 7.86 3.76
C VAL A 93 -8.04 8.96 2.74
N LYS A 94 -7.29 8.90 1.64
CA LYS A 94 -7.44 9.86 0.53
C LYS A 94 -8.82 9.73 -0.11
N LYS A 95 -9.41 10.86 -0.49
CA LYS A 95 -10.66 10.91 -1.25
C LYS A 95 -10.39 10.40 -2.67
N GLY A 96 -11.20 9.46 -3.15
CA GLY A 96 -11.09 8.86 -4.49
C GLY A 96 -12.23 7.90 -4.76
N LYS A 97 -12.15 7.17 -5.89
CA LYS A 97 -13.13 6.13 -6.21
C LYS A 97 -12.79 4.89 -5.38
N ILE A 98 -13.70 4.48 -4.51
CA ILE A 98 -13.55 3.23 -3.75
C ILE A 98 -13.66 2.08 -4.75
N LEU A 99 -12.57 1.34 -4.94
CA LEU A 99 -12.53 0.16 -5.80
C LEU A 99 -12.97 -1.09 -5.05
N TRP A 100 -12.66 -1.15 -3.76
CA TRP A 100 -12.97 -2.28 -2.91
C TRP A 100 -12.98 -1.87 -1.44
N LYS A 101 -13.81 -2.56 -0.64
CA LYS A 101 -13.87 -2.43 0.81
C LYS A 101 -14.10 -3.83 1.38
N ALA A 102 -13.32 -4.21 2.39
CA ALA A 102 -13.54 -5.43 3.14
C ALA A 102 -14.93 -5.38 3.77
N LYS A 103 -15.70 -6.46 3.66
CA LYS A 103 -16.87 -6.62 4.52
C LYS A 103 -16.35 -6.85 5.94
N GLN A 104 -16.66 -5.93 6.84
CA GLN A 104 -16.50 -6.13 8.28
C GLN A 104 -17.52 -7.14 8.78
#